data_AF-A0A940GG69-F1
#
_entry.id   AF-A0A940GG69-F1
#
_cell.length_a   1.000
_cell.length_b   1.000
_cell.length_c   1.000
_cell.angle_alpha   90.00
_cell.angle_beta   90.00
_cell.angle_gamma   90.00
#
_symmetry.space_group_name_H-M   'P 1'
#
loop_
_entity.id
_entity.type
_entity.pdbx_description
1 polymer ?
#
loop_
_entity_poly.entity_id
_entity_poly.type
_entity_poly.pdbx_seq_one_letter_code
_entity_poly.pdbx_strand_id
1 'polypeptide(L)'
;MASLMLGGVAAFSAYFAMYAFRKPFAAATFADHAGWGFALDYKSALLIAQVLGYALSKFIGVRIIAEFGREGRARAIAGLIFGAWIALVLFAVIPAPWNIACLFLNGLPLGMIWGLVFSYVEGRRASEAMGALLCASFIVSSGVVKSVGVLLMQWGIGEYWMPAATGALFFPLLFLSLWLLERLPPPDARDEAERTARVPMLKGDRARFLATHGVAMALLVSGYVLLTAIRDFRDNFSAELWSAMGFGGVASVFSASELPVGAITLVALGLLMLIRDNLRALLAMHGIILLGAVLLGASTLAFQAHMLSPLPYMILTGAGLYFAYTPFNAMLFDRMIAAIGHAGNAGFLIYVADAAGYAGSVGLLLYRSFGAAKVDWLSFYIDVAYATSIAVALLTVLSAAYFFFRLERHAQPAHA
;
A
#
# COMPACT_ATOMS: atom_id res chain seq x y z
N MET A 1 15.71 10.92 -21.06
CA MET A 1 15.35 9.53 -20.72
C MET A 1 16.23 8.99 -19.58
N ALA A 2 17.57 9.11 -19.65
CA ALA A 2 18.47 8.69 -18.56
C ALA A 2 18.21 9.40 -17.20
N SER A 3 17.95 10.70 -17.21
CA SER A 3 17.60 11.47 -15.99
C SER A 3 16.26 11.04 -15.36
N LEU A 4 15.28 10.66 -16.19
CA LEU A 4 13.96 10.17 -15.74
C LEU A 4 14.07 8.78 -15.12
N MET A 5 14.84 7.88 -15.73
CA MET A 5 15.10 6.55 -15.18
C MET A 5 15.88 6.63 -13.86
N LEU A 6 16.89 7.50 -13.78
CA LEU A 6 17.61 7.76 -12.54
C LEU A 6 16.68 8.27 -11.43
N GLY A 7 15.76 9.19 -11.76
CA GLY A 7 14.77 9.69 -10.80
C GLY A 7 13.80 8.62 -10.33
N GLY A 8 13.32 7.76 -11.23
CA GLY A 8 12.48 6.62 -10.89
C GLY A 8 13.19 5.61 -9.98
N VAL A 9 14.44 5.27 -10.28
CA VAL A 9 15.26 4.37 -9.45
C VAL A 9 15.57 4.99 -8.10
N ALA A 10 15.96 6.27 -8.04
CA ALA A 10 16.23 6.94 -6.77
C ALA A 10 14.98 7.07 -5.90
N ALA A 11 13.81 7.36 -6.50
CA ALA A 11 12.54 7.40 -5.78
C ALA A 11 12.14 6.00 -5.28
N PHE A 12 12.30 4.96 -6.11
CA PHE A 12 12.10 3.57 -5.72
C PHE A 12 13.01 3.21 -4.54
N SER A 13 14.31 3.48 -4.63
CA SER A 13 15.30 3.13 -3.61
C SER A 13 15.10 3.90 -2.30
N ALA A 14 14.71 5.18 -2.37
CA ALA A 14 14.38 5.98 -1.19
C ALA A 14 13.17 5.40 -0.45
N TYR A 15 12.10 5.07 -1.18
CA TYR A 15 10.89 4.52 -0.59
C TYR A 15 11.10 3.07 -0.10
N PHE A 16 11.87 2.29 -0.85
CA PHE A 16 12.30 0.95 -0.45
C PHE A 16 13.09 0.97 0.86
N ALA A 17 14.04 1.90 1.01
CA ALA A 17 14.82 2.06 2.23
C ALA A 17 13.95 2.54 3.41
N MET A 18 12.97 3.42 3.17
CA MET A 18 12.03 3.86 4.21
C MET A 18 11.26 2.69 4.84
N TYR A 19 10.94 1.65 4.07
CA TYR A 19 10.21 0.49 4.59
C TYR A 19 10.98 -0.26 5.69
N ALA A 20 12.31 -0.16 5.74
CA ALA A 20 13.14 -0.72 6.81
C ALA A 20 12.87 -0.07 8.18
N PHE A 21 12.29 1.13 8.21
CA PHE A 21 11.91 1.83 9.44
C PHE A 21 10.46 1.58 9.85
N ARG A 22 9.72 0.81 9.04
CA ARG A 22 8.29 0.56 9.20
C ARG A 22 7.96 -0.91 9.43
N LYS A 23 8.43 -1.80 8.56
CA LYS A 23 7.90 -3.17 8.44
C LYS A 23 8.68 -4.30 9.11
N PRO A 24 9.99 -4.18 9.44
CA PRO A 24 10.73 -5.31 10.01
C PRO A 24 10.11 -5.89 11.28
N PHE A 25 9.54 -5.07 12.18
CA PHE A 25 8.93 -5.56 13.42
C PHE A 25 7.81 -6.59 13.19
N ALA A 26 7.10 -6.54 12.05
CA ALA A 26 6.08 -7.52 11.70
C ALA A 26 6.65 -8.91 11.36
N ALA A 27 7.96 -9.04 11.20
CA ALA A 27 8.64 -10.33 11.06
C ALA A 27 8.78 -11.08 12.40
N ALA A 28 8.70 -10.37 13.53
CA ALA A 28 8.60 -10.98 14.85
C ALA A 28 7.14 -11.35 15.13
N THR A 29 6.93 -12.47 15.82
CA THR A 29 5.60 -12.91 16.26
C THR A 29 5.21 -12.27 17.59
N PHE A 30 6.20 -11.91 18.42
CA PHE A 30 6.01 -11.47 19.80
C PHE A 30 5.10 -12.40 20.62
N ALA A 31 5.20 -13.71 20.36
CA ALA A 31 4.41 -14.72 21.06
C ALA A 31 4.73 -14.68 22.57
N ASP A 32 3.69 -14.73 23.40
CA ASP A 32 3.78 -14.81 24.87
C ASP A 32 4.60 -13.70 25.54
N HIS A 33 4.34 -12.43 25.18
CA HIS A 33 4.91 -11.30 25.93
C HIS A 33 4.56 -11.40 27.42
N ALA A 34 5.57 -11.68 28.25
CA ALA A 34 5.39 -11.90 29.68
C ALA A 34 4.71 -10.68 30.33
N GLY A 35 3.58 -10.91 31.01
CA GLY A 35 2.80 -9.84 31.66
C GLY A 35 1.79 -9.14 30.75
N TRP A 36 1.66 -9.52 29.48
CA TRP A 36 0.61 -9.01 28.60
C TRP A 36 -0.71 -9.77 28.82
N GLY A 37 -1.56 -9.24 29.71
CA GLY A 37 -2.86 -9.83 30.07
C GLY A 37 -4.08 -9.28 29.31
N PHE A 38 -3.87 -8.46 28.27
CA PHE A 38 -4.98 -7.86 27.52
C PHE A 38 -5.57 -8.84 26.50
N ALA A 39 -6.87 -8.69 26.22
CA ALA A 39 -7.59 -9.52 25.24
C ALA A 39 -7.11 -9.29 23.79
N LEU A 40 -6.55 -8.11 23.49
CA LEU A 40 -5.90 -7.83 22.21
C LEU A 40 -4.47 -8.36 22.25
N ASP A 41 -4.08 -9.20 21.30
CA ASP A 41 -2.72 -9.71 21.25
C ASP A 41 -1.69 -8.58 21.07
N TYR A 42 -0.51 -8.75 21.66
CA TYR A 42 0.48 -7.69 21.77
C TYR A 42 0.94 -7.19 20.38
N LYS A 43 1.17 -8.09 19.43
CA LYS A 43 1.53 -7.72 18.05
C LYS A 43 0.43 -6.90 17.38
N SER A 44 -0.83 -7.29 17.54
CA SER A 44 -1.97 -6.52 17.04
C SER A 44 -2.05 -5.13 17.65
N ALA A 45 -1.76 -4.98 18.95
CA ALA A 45 -1.70 -3.67 19.59
C ALA A 45 -0.61 -2.77 18.98
N LEU A 46 0.59 -3.32 18.73
CA LEU A 46 1.68 -2.61 18.05
C LEU A 46 1.30 -2.18 16.63
N LEU A 47 0.69 -3.08 15.87
CA LEU A 47 0.24 -2.83 14.49
C LEU A 47 -0.83 -1.74 14.45
N ILE A 48 -1.84 -1.80 15.33
CA ILE A 48 -2.89 -0.80 15.42
C ILE A 48 -2.29 0.56 15.79
N ALA A 49 -1.40 0.62 16.78
CA ALA A 49 -0.76 1.87 17.18
C ALA A 49 0.02 2.51 16.01
N GLN A 50 0.83 1.72 15.29
CA GLN A 50 1.57 2.23 14.14
C GLN A 50 0.65 2.72 13.00
N VAL A 51 -0.42 1.97 12.69
CA VAL A 51 -1.39 2.37 11.66
C VAL A 51 -2.14 3.64 12.05
N LEU A 52 -2.52 3.81 13.32
CA LEU A 52 -3.16 5.04 13.79
C LEU A 52 -2.24 6.26 13.66
N GLY A 53 -0.96 6.12 14.00
CA GLY A 53 0.04 7.17 13.79
C GLY A 53 0.20 7.51 12.31
N TYR A 54 0.26 6.48 11.45
CA TYR A 54 0.36 6.65 10.00
C TYR A 54 -0.89 7.31 9.40
N ALA A 55 -2.09 6.96 9.87
CA ALA A 55 -3.34 7.56 9.44
C ALA A 55 -3.41 9.04 9.86
N LEU A 56 -3.05 9.38 11.11
CA LEU A 56 -2.99 10.76 11.58
C LEU A 56 -1.99 11.59 10.76
N SER A 57 -0.83 11.00 10.44
CA SER A 57 0.17 11.61 9.56
C SER A 57 -0.38 12.00 8.19
N LYS A 58 -1.25 11.17 7.60
CA LYS A 58 -1.88 11.49 6.31
C LYS A 58 -2.77 12.73 6.40
N PHE A 59 -3.54 12.89 7.47
CA PHE A 59 -4.37 14.08 7.68
C PHE A 59 -3.53 15.36 7.86
N ILE A 60 -2.46 15.28 8.65
CA ILE A 60 -1.53 16.39 8.86
C ILE A 60 -0.78 16.72 7.54
N GLY A 61 -0.33 15.67 6.85
CA GLY A 61 0.50 15.73 5.66
C GLY A 61 -0.15 16.42 4.46
N VAL A 62 -1.49 16.38 4.33
CA VAL A 62 -2.22 17.11 3.27
C VAL A 62 -1.85 18.59 3.27
N ARG A 63 -1.73 19.20 4.46
CA ARG A 63 -1.36 20.61 4.58
C ARG A 63 0.13 20.82 4.42
N ILE A 64 0.94 20.04 5.14
CA ILE A 64 2.40 20.20 5.16
C ILE A 64 3.02 19.99 3.76
N ILE A 65 2.60 18.94 3.04
CA ILE A 65 3.14 18.61 1.71
C ILE A 65 2.70 19.66 0.68
N ALA A 66 1.47 20.19 0.79
CA ALA A 66 0.97 21.24 -0.09
C ALA A 66 1.73 22.57 0.07
N GLU A 67 2.22 22.85 1.28
CA GLU A 67 3.00 24.06 1.61
C GLU A 67 4.52 23.87 1.39
N PHE A 68 5.00 22.64 1.21
CA PHE A 68 6.43 22.35 1.07
C PHE A 68 6.96 22.65 -0.34
N GLY A 69 7.92 23.58 -0.41
CA GLY A 69 8.64 23.90 -1.64
C GLY A 69 9.52 22.76 -2.17
N ARG A 70 10.25 23.03 -3.26
CA ARG A 70 11.18 22.05 -3.87
C ARG A 70 12.47 21.87 -3.07
N GLU A 71 12.91 22.92 -2.39
CA GLU A 71 14.18 22.92 -1.64
C GLU A 71 14.02 22.29 -0.25
N GLY A 72 15.00 21.49 0.16
CA GLY A 72 15.06 20.95 1.52
C GLY A 72 14.18 19.72 1.77
N ARG A 73 13.54 19.17 0.73
CA ARG A 73 12.76 17.93 0.81
C ARG A 73 13.60 16.75 1.29
N ALA A 74 14.84 16.62 0.82
CA ALA A 74 15.75 15.57 1.27
C ALA A 74 16.02 15.67 2.79
N ARG A 75 16.21 16.91 3.30
CA ARG A 75 16.39 17.16 4.74
C ARG A 75 15.12 16.83 5.53
N ALA A 76 13.95 17.17 5.00
CA ALA A 76 12.67 16.83 5.62
C ALA A 76 12.46 15.31 5.70
N ILE A 77 12.71 14.58 4.59
CA ILE A 77 12.62 13.11 4.55
C ILE A 77 13.61 12.50 5.56
N ALA A 78 14.86 12.95 5.56
CA ALA A 78 15.88 12.46 6.49
C ALA A 78 15.48 12.71 7.96
N GLY A 79 14.99 13.91 8.29
CA GLY A 79 14.54 14.24 9.64
C GLY A 79 13.34 13.41 10.10
N LEU A 80 12.36 13.21 9.23
CA LEU A 80 11.20 12.35 9.52
C LEU A 80 11.62 10.89 9.73
N ILE A 81 12.47 10.34 8.85
CA ILE A 81 12.95 8.95 8.99
C ILE A 81 13.82 8.80 10.25
N PHE A 82 14.66 9.78 10.57
CA PHE A 82 15.44 9.76 11.79
C PHE A 82 14.55 9.81 13.04
N GLY A 83 13.50 10.63 13.04
CA GLY A 83 12.48 10.62 14.10
C GLY A 83 11.77 9.27 14.23
N ALA A 84 11.42 8.64 13.11
CA ALA A 84 10.84 7.30 13.09
C ALA A 84 11.81 6.26 13.69
N TRP A 85 13.10 6.37 13.38
CA TRP A 85 14.15 5.49 13.89
C TRP A 85 14.37 5.66 15.39
N ILE A 86 14.39 6.90 15.91
CA ILE A 86 14.43 7.16 17.36
C ILE A 86 13.25 6.48 18.04
N ALA A 87 12.05 6.56 17.47
CA ALA A 87 10.88 5.89 18.04
C ALA A 87 11.04 4.35 18.08
N LEU A 88 11.76 3.74 17.12
CA LEU A 88 12.11 2.31 17.19
C LEU A 88 13.14 2.00 18.27
N VAL A 89 14.11 2.87 18.49
CA VAL A 89 15.07 2.73 19.62
C VAL A 89 14.33 2.85 20.95
N LEU A 90 13.42 3.82 21.08
CA LEU A 90 12.56 3.97 22.25
C LEU A 90 11.67 2.75 22.46
N PHE A 91 11.11 2.16 21.38
CA PHE A 91 10.38 0.91 21.46
C PHE A 91 11.21 -0.23 22.05
N ALA A 92 12.51 -0.27 21.75
CA ALA A 92 13.41 -1.30 22.26
C ALA A 92 13.79 -1.12 23.74
N VAL A 93 13.83 0.12 24.22
CA VAL A 93 14.30 0.46 25.57
C VAL A 93 13.14 0.59 26.57
N ILE A 94 11.99 1.10 26.12
CA ILE A 94 10.82 1.31 26.98
C ILE A 94 10.10 -0.03 27.17
N PRO A 95 9.71 -0.41 28.41
CA PRO A 95 8.98 -1.64 28.66
C PRO A 95 7.51 -1.53 28.21
N ALA A 96 6.88 -2.68 27.96
CA ALA A 96 5.44 -2.76 27.77
C ALA A 96 4.70 -2.30 29.05
N PRO A 97 3.49 -1.71 28.93
CA PRO A 97 2.73 -1.45 27.71
C PRO A 97 3.12 -0.15 26.98
N TRP A 98 4.02 0.66 27.55
CA TRP A 98 4.30 2.03 27.10
C TRP A 98 5.01 2.10 25.74
N ASN A 99 5.74 1.05 25.38
CA ASN A 99 6.39 0.92 24.09
C ASN A 99 5.41 0.84 22.90
N ILE A 100 4.13 0.53 23.12
CA ILE A 100 3.08 0.64 22.10
C ILE A 100 2.94 2.09 21.60
N ALA A 101 3.05 3.07 22.50
CA ALA A 101 3.03 4.48 22.12
C ALA A 101 4.24 4.84 21.22
N CYS A 102 5.37 4.14 21.35
CA CYS A 102 6.53 4.33 20.49
C CYS A 102 6.23 3.89 19.05
N LEU A 103 5.41 2.86 18.84
CA LEU A 103 4.98 2.46 17.48
C LEU A 103 4.03 3.49 16.86
N PHE A 104 3.17 4.12 17.65
CA PHE A 104 2.38 5.27 17.20
C PHE A 104 3.29 6.43 16.77
N LEU A 105 4.28 6.79 17.61
CA LEU A 105 5.26 7.83 17.30
C LEU A 105 6.13 7.48 16.09
N ASN A 106 6.41 6.20 15.86
CA ASN A 106 7.09 5.72 14.66
C ASN A 106 6.21 5.88 13.41
N GLY A 107 4.91 5.59 13.49
CA GLY A 107 3.98 5.72 12.35
C GLY A 107 3.78 7.16 11.88
N LEU A 108 3.79 8.13 12.80
CA LEU A 108 3.56 9.56 12.53
C LEU A 108 4.49 10.18 11.46
N PRO A 109 5.83 10.08 11.53
CA PRO A 109 6.69 10.63 10.49
C PRO A 109 6.61 9.89 9.16
N LEU A 110 6.30 8.59 9.18
CA LEU A 110 6.38 7.71 8.01
C LEU A 110 5.24 7.97 6.99
N GLY A 111 4.07 8.42 7.45
CA GLY A 111 2.90 8.66 6.60
C GLY A 111 3.09 9.74 5.52
N MET A 112 4.03 10.66 5.74
CA MET A 112 4.34 11.76 4.81
C MET A 112 5.40 11.42 3.76
N ILE A 113 6.20 10.38 3.98
CA ILE A 113 7.38 10.09 3.14
C ILE A 113 6.98 9.78 1.70
N TRP A 114 5.89 9.04 1.49
CA TRP A 114 5.42 8.72 0.15
C TRP A 114 5.16 9.99 -0.67
N GLY A 115 4.43 10.96 -0.10
CA GLY A 115 4.10 12.20 -0.80
C GLY A 115 5.32 13.08 -1.04
N LEU A 116 6.25 13.13 -0.09
CA LEU A 116 7.52 13.86 -0.26
C LEU A 116 8.39 13.23 -1.36
N VAL A 117 8.53 11.91 -1.41
CA VAL A 117 9.27 11.21 -2.47
C VAL A 117 8.56 11.36 -3.81
N PHE A 118 7.25 11.16 -3.85
CA PHE A 118 6.43 11.32 -5.05
C PHE A 118 6.55 12.73 -5.63
N SER A 119 6.63 13.76 -4.79
CA SER A 119 6.75 15.16 -5.25
C SER A 119 8.01 15.47 -6.08
N TYR A 120 9.06 14.63 -6.05
CA TYR A 120 10.24 14.77 -6.92
C TYR A 120 9.99 14.30 -8.36
N VAL A 121 9.09 13.32 -8.50
CA VAL A 121 8.77 12.64 -9.76
C VAL A 121 7.42 13.09 -10.33
N GLU A 122 6.57 13.70 -9.50
CA GLU A 122 5.28 14.27 -9.90
C GLU A 122 5.44 15.38 -10.94
N GLY A 123 4.51 15.42 -11.90
CA GLY A 123 4.44 16.46 -12.92
C GLY A 123 5.42 16.27 -14.07
N ARG A 124 6.07 15.11 -14.16
CA ARG A 124 6.92 14.72 -15.30
C ARG A 124 6.17 13.85 -16.29
N ARG A 125 6.63 13.78 -17.53
CA ARG A 125 6.03 12.97 -18.62
C ARG A 125 5.86 11.47 -18.29
N ALA A 126 6.68 10.96 -17.36
CA ALA A 126 6.63 9.57 -16.89
C ALA A 126 6.01 9.41 -15.49
N SER A 127 5.19 10.37 -15.03
CA SER A 127 4.61 10.35 -13.67
C SER A 127 3.83 9.08 -13.39
N GLU A 128 3.05 8.58 -14.35
CA GLU A 128 2.31 7.31 -14.20
C GLU A 128 3.27 6.14 -13.98
N ALA A 129 4.30 5.99 -14.81
CA ALA A 129 5.31 4.93 -14.72
C ALA A 129 6.11 5.00 -13.41
N MET A 130 6.48 6.21 -12.97
CA MET A 130 7.17 6.42 -11.69
C MET A 130 6.26 6.16 -10.49
N GLY A 131 4.96 6.45 -10.61
CA GLY A 131 3.94 6.05 -9.63
C GLY A 131 3.85 4.54 -9.49
N ALA A 132 3.81 3.79 -10.61
CA ALA A 132 3.81 2.33 -10.57
C ALA A 132 5.10 1.74 -10.00
N LEU A 133 6.27 2.34 -10.29
CA LEU A 133 7.54 1.95 -9.67
C LEU A 133 7.48 2.14 -8.14
N LEU A 134 6.94 3.26 -7.67
CA LEU A 134 6.73 3.49 -6.24
C LEU A 134 5.76 2.48 -5.62
N CYS A 135 4.68 2.13 -6.31
CA CYS A 135 3.78 1.07 -5.87
C CYS A 135 4.50 -0.28 -5.75
N ALA A 136 5.31 -0.66 -6.74
CA ALA A 136 6.06 -1.91 -6.68
C ALA A 136 7.14 -1.92 -5.60
N SER A 137 7.74 -0.76 -5.31
CA SER A 137 8.79 -0.64 -4.29
C SER A 137 8.29 -1.09 -2.93
N PHE A 138 7.03 -0.84 -2.60
CA PHE A 138 6.47 -1.15 -1.29
C PHE A 138 6.15 -2.64 -1.13
N ILE A 139 5.80 -3.31 -2.24
CA ILE A 139 5.59 -4.76 -2.31
C ILE A 139 6.92 -5.45 -2.00
N VAL A 140 7.94 -5.13 -2.79
CA VAL A 140 9.25 -5.79 -2.70
C VAL A 140 9.96 -5.44 -1.39
N SER A 141 9.95 -4.17 -1.00
CA SER A 141 10.63 -3.73 0.23
C SER A 141 10.10 -4.42 1.47
N SER A 142 8.78 -4.61 1.60
CA SER A 142 8.22 -5.29 2.76
C SER A 142 8.78 -6.71 2.93
N GLY A 143 8.90 -7.48 1.85
CA GLY A 143 9.51 -8.81 1.87
C GLY A 143 11.00 -8.76 2.22
N VAL A 144 11.77 -7.88 1.57
CA VAL A 144 13.21 -7.79 1.76
C VAL A 144 13.58 -7.35 3.17
N VAL A 145 12.93 -6.30 3.70
CA VAL A 145 13.27 -5.79 5.04
C VAL A 145 12.88 -6.75 6.14
N LYS A 146 11.83 -7.57 5.94
CA LYS A 146 11.49 -8.67 6.86
C LYS A 146 12.51 -9.80 6.78
N SER A 147 12.96 -10.18 5.58
CA SER A 147 14.07 -11.14 5.43
C SER A 147 15.32 -10.68 6.17
N VAL A 148 15.71 -9.41 6.02
CA VAL A 148 16.83 -8.83 6.77
C VAL A 148 16.56 -8.84 8.28
N GLY A 149 15.36 -8.47 8.72
CA GLY A 149 14.96 -8.51 10.12
C GLY A 149 15.09 -9.91 10.74
N VAL A 150 14.59 -10.95 10.07
CA VAL A 150 14.74 -12.34 10.52
C VAL A 150 16.20 -12.77 10.56
N LEU A 151 17.01 -12.40 9.56
CA LEU A 151 18.44 -12.70 9.55
C LEU A 151 19.17 -12.07 10.75
N LEU A 152 18.82 -10.82 11.09
CA LEU A 152 19.35 -10.16 12.29
C LEU A 152 18.95 -10.88 13.59
N MET A 153 17.73 -11.39 13.67
CA MET A 153 17.31 -12.20 14.82
C MET A 153 18.07 -13.53 14.91
N GLN A 154 18.34 -14.18 13.77
CA GLN A 154 19.19 -15.37 13.71
C GLN A 154 20.64 -15.07 14.15
N TRP A 155 21.11 -13.84 13.98
CA TRP A 155 22.40 -13.36 14.50
C TRP A 155 22.35 -12.91 15.98
N GLY A 156 21.25 -13.16 16.67
CA GLY A 156 21.10 -12.90 18.11
C GLY A 156 20.58 -11.51 18.47
N ILE A 157 20.15 -10.69 17.49
CA ILE A 157 19.49 -9.42 17.80
C ILE A 157 18.06 -9.68 18.28
N GLY A 158 17.72 -9.25 19.49
CA GLY A 158 16.39 -9.46 20.06
C GLY A 158 15.26 -8.79 19.26
N GLU A 159 14.05 -9.34 19.36
CA GLU A 159 12.85 -8.92 18.59
C GLU A 159 12.52 -7.43 18.71
N TYR A 160 12.81 -6.81 19.86
CA TYR A 160 12.57 -5.39 20.11
C TYR A 160 13.64 -4.47 19.48
N TRP A 161 14.89 -4.92 19.41
CA TRP A 161 16.00 -4.17 18.81
C TRP A 161 16.09 -4.36 17.30
N MET A 162 15.61 -5.49 16.78
CA MET A 162 15.65 -5.85 15.37
C MET A 162 15.10 -4.77 14.43
N PRO A 163 13.97 -4.08 14.72
CA PRO A 163 13.46 -3.03 13.84
C PRO A 163 14.42 -1.85 13.72
N ALA A 164 15.01 -1.40 14.83
CA ALA A 164 15.97 -0.29 14.84
C ALA A 164 17.28 -0.68 14.14
N ALA A 165 17.77 -1.92 14.38
CA ALA A 165 18.96 -2.45 13.72
C ALA A 165 18.77 -2.59 12.20
N THR A 166 17.60 -3.09 11.77
CA THR A 166 17.25 -3.17 10.34
C THR A 166 17.22 -1.78 9.72
N GLY A 167 16.54 -0.81 10.34
CA GLY A 167 16.53 0.57 9.86
C GLY A 167 17.94 1.16 9.74
N ALA A 168 18.82 0.89 10.71
CA ALA A 168 20.19 1.38 10.69
C ALA A 168 20.99 0.89 9.44
N LEU A 169 20.80 -0.36 9.03
CA LEU A 169 21.44 -0.92 7.83
C LEU A 169 21.00 -0.25 6.52
N PHE A 170 19.82 0.36 6.49
CA PHE A 170 19.24 0.97 5.29
C PHE A 170 19.51 2.48 5.18
N PHE A 171 20.12 3.11 6.20
CA PHE A 171 20.54 4.52 6.11
C PHE A 171 21.46 4.83 4.91
N PRO A 172 22.50 4.02 4.59
CA PRO A 172 23.37 4.30 3.45
C PRO A 172 22.60 4.35 2.13
N LEU A 173 21.70 3.38 1.90
CA LEU A 173 20.85 3.35 0.70
C LEU A 173 19.91 4.56 0.67
N LEU A 174 19.32 4.92 1.81
CA LEU A 174 18.44 6.09 1.92
C LEU A 174 19.20 7.37 1.59
N PHE A 175 20.34 7.65 2.22
CA PHE A 175 21.08 8.89 2.01
C PHE A 175 21.61 9.01 0.58
N LEU A 176 22.08 7.92 -0.02
CA LEU A 176 22.46 7.90 -1.43
C LEU A 176 21.25 8.24 -2.32
N SER A 177 20.09 7.63 -2.05
CA SER A 177 18.87 7.87 -2.82
C SER A 177 18.38 9.31 -2.69
N LEU A 178 18.41 9.88 -1.48
CA LEU A 178 18.04 11.28 -1.24
C LEU A 178 19.01 12.25 -1.92
N TRP A 179 20.31 11.95 -1.90
CA TRP A 179 21.32 12.74 -2.61
C TRP A 179 21.09 12.72 -4.13
N LEU A 180 20.71 11.57 -4.70
CA LEU A 180 20.34 11.47 -6.11
C LEU A 180 19.05 12.24 -6.43
N LEU A 181 18.03 12.15 -5.57
CA LEU A 181 16.75 12.85 -5.73
C LEU A 181 16.93 14.38 -5.70
N GLU A 182 17.76 14.91 -4.81
CA GLU A 182 18.02 16.35 -4.71
C GLU A 182 18.77 16.90 -5.94
N ARG A 183 19.49 16.04 -6.66
CA ARG A 183 20.20 16.39 -7.91
C ARG A 183 19.33 16.24 -9.15
N LEU A 184 18.06 15.86 -9.01
CA LEU A 184 17.17 15.77 -10.16
C LEU A 184 16.91 17.16 -10.73
N PRO A 185 17.08 17.35 -12.05
CA PRO A 185 16.76 18.64 -12.67
C PRO A 185 15.28 18.96 -12.48
N PRO A 186 14.89 20.24 -12.45
CA PRO A 186 13.49 20.63 -12.45
C PRO A 186 12.75 20.06 -13.67
N PRO A 187 11.41 19.92 -13.59
CA PRO A 187 10.60 19.56 -14.75
C PRO A 187 10.92 20.48 -15.93
N ASP A 188 11.05 19.92 -17.13
CA ASP A 188 11.32 20.72 -18.33
C ASP A 188 10.01 21.32 -18.90
N ALA A 189 10.11 22.23 -19.88
CA ALA A 189 8.94 22.86 -20.49
C ALA A 189 7.98 21.85 -21.16
N ARG A 190 8.46 20.63 -21.49
CA ARG A 190 7.63 19.55 -22.03
C ARG A 190 6.87 18.82 -20.92
N ASP A 191 7.52 18.61 -19.77
CA ASP A 191 6.87 18.14 -18.54
C ASP A 191 5.71 19.07 -18.13
N GLU A 192 5.93 20.39 -18.20
CA GLU A 192 4.89 21.39 -17.88
C GLU A 192 3.75 21.45 -18.91
N ALA A 193 4.04 21.28 -20.20
CA ALA A 193 3.04 21.29 -21.26
C ALA A 193 2.12 20.05 -21.25
N GLU A 194 2.62 18.89 -20.81
CA GLU A 194 1.83 17.66 -20.64
C GLU A 194 1.11 17.61 -19.27
N ARG A 195 1.23 18.66 -18.44
CA ARG A 195 0.60 18.73 -17.12
C ARG A 195 -0.90 19.03 -17.23
N THR A 196 -1.73 18.08 -16.82
CA THR A 196 -3.11 18.40 -16.44
C THR A 196 -3.10 19.11 -15.09
N ALA A 197 -3.51 20.39 -15.05
CA ALA A 197 -3.60 21.13 -13.79
C ALA A 197 -4.64 20.46 -12.87
N ARG A 198 -4.19 19.96 -11.71
CA ARG A 198 -5.08 19.41 -10.68
C ARG A 198 -5.85 20.56 -10.01
N VAL A 199 -7.09 20.78 -10.43
CA VAL A 199 -7.95 21.78 -9.80
C VAL A 199 -8.51 21.20 -8.48
N PRO A 200 -8.35 21.88 -7.34
CA PRO A 200 -8.96 21.46 -6.08
C PRO A 200 -10.49 21.48 -6.19
N MET A 201 -11.15 20.40 -5.78
CA MET A 201 -12.62 20.41 -5.68
C MET A 201 -13.05 21.19 -4.44
N LEU A 202 -13.90 22.21 -4.64
CA LEU A 202 -14.54 22.94 -3.55
C LEU A 202 -15.61 22.06 -2.88
N LYS A 203 -16.06 22.46 -1.67
CA LYS A 203 -17.05 21.68 -0.90
C LYS A 203 -18.33 21.41 -1.71
N GLY A 204 -18.81 22.40 -2.46
CA GLY A 204 -20.01 22.27 -3.31
C GLY A 204 -19.83 21.26 -4.45
N ASP A 205 -18.66 21.23 -5.08
CA ASP A 205 -18.34 20.30 -6.17
C ASP A 205 -18.24 18.86 -5.69
N ARG A 206 -17.68 18.66 -4.48
CA ARG A 206 -17.61 17.32 -3.84
C ARG A 206 -19.00 16.76 -3.56
N ALA A 207 -19.90 17.59 -3.00
CA ALA A 207 -21.27 17.17 -2.73
C ALA A 207 -22.02 16.82 -4.01
N ARG A 208 -21.87 17.62 -5.07
CA ARG A 208 -22.47 17.36 -6.38
C ARG A 208 -21.92 16.08 -7.01
N PHE A 209 -20.60 15.89 -6.97
CA PHE A 209 -19.96 14.67 -7.47
C PHE A 209 -20.46 13.42 -6.75
N LEU A 210 -20.59 13.45 -5.42
CA LEU A 210 -21.12 12.34 -4.65
C LEU A 210 -22.61 12.11 -4.89
N ALA A 211 -23.42 13.16 -5.08
CA ALA A 211 -24.82 13.00 -5.45
C ALA A 211 -24.97 12.31 -6.81
N THR A 212 -24.10 12.64 -7.77
CA THR A 212 -24.17 12.08 -9.12
C THR A 212 -23.54 10.70 -9.22
N HIS A 213 -22.37 10.46 -8.59
CA HIS A 213 -21.55 9.24 -8.78
C HIS A 213 -21.34 8.42 -7.48
N GLY A 214 -22.01 8.78 -6.38
CA GLY A 214 -21.80 8.19 -5.06
C GLY A 214 -21.99 6.68 -5.00
N VAL A 215 -22.90 6.11 -5.79
CA VAL A 215 -23.12 4.65 -5.84
C VAL A 215 -21.89 3.93 -6.40
N ALA A 216 -21.36 4.37 -7.54
CA ALA A 216 -20.13 3.80 -8.10
C ALA A 216 -18.94 3.99 -7.16
N MET A 217 -18.85 5.15 -6.50
CA MET A 217 -17.80 5.43 -5.53
C MET A 217 -17.89 4.50 -4.33
N ALA A 218 -19.10 4.29 -3.80
CA ALA A 218 -19.30 3.37 -2.69
C ALA A 218 -18.92 1.94 -3.07
N LEU A 219 -19.26 1.46 -4.27
CA LEU A 219 -18.88 0.13 -4.75
C LEU A 219 -17.36 -0.02 -4.84
N LEU A 220 -16.69 0.91 -5.52
CA LEU A 220 -15.24 0.90 -5.71
C LEU A 220 -14.49 1.04 -4.37
N VAL A 221 -14.88 2.00 -3.52
CA VAL A 221 -14.25 2.22 -2.22
C VAL A 221 -14.47 1.02 -1.30
N SER A 222 -15.66 0.41 -1.30
CA SER A 222 -15.90 -0.81 -0.50
C SER A 222 -14.97 -1.95 -0.91
N GLY A 223 -14.82 -2.18 -2.22
CA GLY A 223 -13.86 -3.17 -2.74
C GLY A 223 -12.42 -2.84 -2.32
N TYR A 224 -12.03 -1.57 -2.43
CA TYR A 224 -10.71 -1.10 -1.99
C TYR A 224 -10.46 -1.32 -0.50
N VAL A 225 -11.45 -1.07 0.36
CA VAL A 225 -11.36 -1.29 1.81
C VAL A 225 -11.08 -2.75 2.12
N LEU A 226 -11.82 -3.67 1.50
CA LEU A 226 -11.63 -5.11 1.68
C LEU A 226 -10.22 -5.55 1.23
N LEU A 227 -9.79 -5.11 0.05
CA LEU A 227 -8.46 -5.40 -0.49
C LEU A 227 -7.35 -4.85 0.40
N THR A 228 -7.51 -3.63 0.93
CA THR A 228 -6.55 -3.00 1.83
C THR A 228 -6.43 -3.79 3.13
N ALA A 229 -7.57 -4.18 3.70
CA ALA A 229 -7.62 -4.92 4.96
C ALA A 229 -6.93 -6.28 4.86
N ILE A 230 -7.27 -7.09 3.86
CA ILE A 230 -6.65 -8.41 3.68
C ILE A 230 -5.17 -8.29 3.27
N ARG A 231 -4.80 -7.31 2.44
CA ARG A 231 -3.40 -7.07 2.07
C ARG A 231 -2.58 -6.72 3.30
N ASP A 232 -3.07 -5.79 4.11
CA ASP A 232 -2.39 -5.40 5.35
C ASP A 232 -2.29 -6.57 6.32
N PHE A 233 -3.35 -7.38 6.43
CA PHE A 233 -3.32 -8.60 7.25
C PHE A 233 -2.25 -9.59 6.75
N ARG A 234 -2.28 -9.97 5.47
CA ARG A 234 -1.30 -10.87 4.84
C ARG A 234 0.13 -10.38 5.07
N ASP A 235 0.35 -9.09 4.86
CA ASP A 235 1.67 -8.50 5.02
C ASP A 235 2.12 -8.51 6.48
N ASN A 236 1.31 -7.98 7.40
CA ASN A 236 1.66 -7.84 8.81
C ASN A 236 1.78 -9.17 9.57
N PHE A 237 1.02 -10.19 9.16
CA PHE A 237 1.01 -11.52 9.77
C PHE A 237 1.69 -12.59 8.90
N SER A 238 2.50 -12.17 7.92
CA SER A 238 3.23 -13.09 7.05
C SER A 238 4.13 -14.06 7.81
N ALA A 239 4.73 -13.64 8.93
CA ALA A 239 5.55 -14.53 9.78
C ALA A 239 4.72 -15.69 10.35
N GLU A 240 3.52 -15.40 10.84
CA GLU A 240 2.57 -16.37 11.37
C GLU A 240 2.05 -17.30 10.27
N LEU A 241 1.71 -16.75 9.09
CA LEU A 241 1.29 -17.55 7.94
C LEU A 241 2.39 -18.54 7.52
N TRP A 242 3.63 -18.08 7.41
CA TRP A 242 4.76 -18.94 7.09
C TRP A 242 5.01 -19.98 8.17
N SER A 243 4.94 -19.60 9.44
CA SER A 243 5.08 -20.52 10.56
C SER A 243 4.01 -21.63 10.53
N ALA A 244 2.75 -21.28 10.27
CA ALA A 244 1.65 -22.23 10.14
C ALA A 244 1.83 -23.19 8.94
N MET A 245 2.53 -22.75 7.89
CA MET A 245 2.86 -23.56 6.72
C MET A 245 4.21 -24.30 6.85
N GLY A 246 4.85 -24.29 8.02
CA GLY A 246 6.10 -25.03 8.28
C GLY A 246 7.41 -24.29 7.94
N PHE A 247 7.35 -22.99 7.65
CA PHE A 247 8.51 -22.15 7.28
C PHE A 247 8.86 -21.10 8.36
N GLY A 248 8.55 -21.40 9.63
CA GLY A 248 8.86 -20.51 10.76
C GLY A 248 10.36 -20.19 10.83
N GLY A 249 10.68 -18.91 11.00
CA GLY A 249 12.07 -18.45 11.13
C GLY A 249 12.91 -18.49 9.84
N VAL A 250 12.35 -18.89 8.70
CA VAL A 250 13.10 -18.90 7.42
C VAL A 250 13.12 -17.49 6.83
N ALA A 251 14.26 -16.80 6.88
CA ALA A 251 14.35 -15.43 6.40
C ALA A 251 14.03 -15.27 4.90
N SER A 252 14.46 -16.21 4.06
CA SER A 252 14.38 -16.08 2.60
C SER A 252 12.95 -16.13 2.05
N VAL A 253 11.97 -16.72 2.75
CA VAL A 253 10.61 -16.90 2.21
C VAL A 253 9.88 -15.58 1.99
N PHE A 254 10.15 -14.55 2.81
CA PHE A 254 9.54 -13.23 2.65
C PHE A 254 9.97 -12.56 1.34
N SER A 255 11.28 -12.58 1.03
CA SER A 255 11.78 -12.05 -0.25
C SER A 255 11.38 -12.94 -1.43
N ALA A 256 11.43 -14.27 -1.25
CA ALA A 256 11.09 -15.23 -2.30
C ALA A 256 9.62 -15.14 -2.74
N SER A 257 8.69 -14.75 -1.85
CA SER A 257 7.31 -14.48 -2.23
C SER A 257 7.11 -13.08 -2.82
N GLU A 258 7.65 -12.03 -2.20
CA GLU A 258 7.30 -10.66 -2.60
C GLU A 258 8.05 -10.16 -3.84
N LEU A 259 9.25 -10.70 -4.15
CA LEU A 259 9.98 -10.34 -5.36
C LEU A 259 9.21 -10.72 -6.65
N PRO A 260 8.75 -11.98 -6.83
CA PRO A 260 7.89 -12.34 -7.95
C PRO A 260 6.59 -11.54 -7.99
N VAL A 261 5.94 -11.33 -6.82
CA VAL A 261 4.70 -10.56 -6.73
C VAL A 261 4.89 -9.13 -7.24
N GLY A 262 5.95 -8.46 -6.82
CA GLY A 262 6.30 -7.12 -7.29
C GLY A 262 6.58 -7.08 -8.79
N ALA A 263 7.33 -8.05 -9.32
CA ALA A 263 7.63 -8.15 -10.74
C ALA A 263 6.37 -8.38 -11.60
N ILE A 264 5.53 -9.33 -11.22
CA ILE A 264 4.27 -9.66 -11.90
C ILE A 264 3.33 -8.44 -11.88
N THR A 265 3.21 -7.76 -10.74
CA THR A 265 2.38 -6.55 -10.59
C THR A 265 2.89 -5.42 -11.48
N LEU A 266 4.20 -5.18 -11.53
CA LEU A 266 4.79 -4.17 -12.40
C LEU A 266 4.48 -4.41 -13.89
N VAL A 267 4.62 -5.66 -14.34
CA VAL A 267 4.31 -6.03 -15.73
C VAL A 267 2.84 -5.76 -16.03
N ALA A 268 1.92 -6.17 -15.15
CA ALA A 268 0.50 -5.93 -15.33
C ALA A 268 0.14 -4.43 -15.41
N LEU A 269 0.71 -3.60 -14.53
CA LEU A 269 0.51 -2.14 -14.56
C LEU A 269 1.15 -1.49 -15.78
N GLY A 270 2.33 -1.94 -16.18
CA GLY A 270 3.00 -1.46 -17.38
C GLY A 270 2.17 -1.71 -18.64
N LEU A 271 1.51 -2.87 -18.73
CA LEU A 271 0.61 -3.20 -19.83
C LEU A 271 -0.65 -2.31 -19.82
N LEU A 272 -1.21 -2.00 -18.65
CA LEU A 272 -2.35 -1.07 -18.54
C LEU A 272 -2.01 0.34 -19.03
N MET A 273 -0.78 0.83 -18.78
CA MET A 273 -0.34 2.15 -19.23
C MET A 273 -0.30 2.31 -20.75
N LEU A 274 -0.23 1.20 -21.50
CA LEU A 274 -0.27 1.23 -22.96
C LEU A 274 -1.67 1.60 -23.49
N ILE A 275 -2.71 1.51 -22.66
CA ILE A 275 -4.09 1.82 -23.05
C ILE A 275 -4.32 3.33 -22.94
N ARG A 276 -4.34 3.99 -24.10
CA ARG A 276 -4.53 5.45 -24.21
C ARG A 276 -5.96 5.92 -23.98
N ASP A 277 -6.94 5.14 -24.43
CA ASP A 277 -8.34 5.49 -24.31
C ASP A 277 -8.82 5.35 -22.85
N ASN A 278 -9.38 6.42 -22.28
CA ASN A 278 -9.73 6.46 -20.85
C ASN A 278 -10.84 5.47 -20.47
N LEU A 279 -11.83 5.25 -21.35
CA LEU A 279 -12.92 4.33 -21.09
C LEU A 279 -12.44 2.88 -21.17
N ARG A 280 -11.66 2.53 -22.21
CA ARG A 280 -11.03 1.21 -22.34
C ARG A 280 -10.05 0.95 -21.20
N ALA A 281 -9.28 1.95 -20.77
CA ALA A 281 -8.38 1.84 -19.63
C ALA A 281 -9.18 1.58 -18.33
N LEU A 282 -10.28 2.30 -18.11
CA LEU A 282 -11.16 2.08 -16.96
C LEU A 282 -11.74 0.65 -16.94
N LEU A 283 -12.23 0.16 -18.08
CA LEU A 283 -12.76 -1.21 -18.20
C LEU A 283 -11.67 -2.27 -18.04
N ALA A 284 -10.48 -2.05 -18.62
CA ALA A 284 -9.33 -2.93 -18.45
C ALA A 284 -8.89 -3.02 -16.98
N MET A 285 -8.94 -1.91 -16.23
CA MET A 285 -8.69 -1.91 -14.79
C MET A 285 -9.73 -2.73 -14.02
N HIS A 286 -11.02 -2.62 -14.35
CA HIS A 286 -12.03 -3.51 -13.76
C HIS A 286 -11.73 -4.98 -14.08
N GLY A 287 -11.28 -5.27 -15.32
CA GLY A 287 -10.85 -6.62 -15.71
C GLY A 287 -9.68 -7.14 -14.88
N ILE A 288 -8.67 -6.31 -14.62
CA ILE A 288 -7.53 -6.69 -13.77
C ILE A 288 -7.92 -6.83 -12.29
N ILE A 289 -8.84 -6.00 -11.80
CA ILE A 289 -9.37 -6.15 -10.44
C ILE A 289 -10.13 -7.47 -10.30
N LEU A 290 -10.96 -7.81 -11.29
CA LEU A 290 -11.68 -9.08 -11.32
C LEU A 290 -10.72 -10.27 -11.43
N LEU A 291 -9.70 -10.19 -12.29
CA LEU A 291 -8.65 -11.19 -12.38
C LEU A 291 -7.93 -11.37 -11.04
N GLY A 292 -7.62 -10.29 -10.34
CA GLY A 292 -7.00 -10.32 -9.03
C GLY A 292 -7.86 -11.02 -7.98
N ALA A 293 -9.17 -10.73 -7.96
CA ALA A 293 -10.13 -11.40 -7.10
C ALA A 293 -10.21 -12.91 -7.40
N VAL A 294 -10.36 -13.28 -8.68
CA VAL A 294 -10.40 -14.70 -9.10
C VAL A 294 -9.10 -15.41 -8.72
N LEU A 295 -7.94 -14.77 -8.93
CA LEU A 295 -6.65 -15.35 -8.59
C LEU A 295 -6.52 -15.58 -7.08
N LEU A 296 -7.00 -14.65 -6.24
CA LEU A 296 -7.06 -14.80 -4.79
C LEU A 296 -7.90 -16.02 -4.38
N GLY A 297 -9.14 -16.12 -4.87
CA GLY A 297 -10.04 -17.24 -4.53
C GLY A 297 -9.57 -18.59 -5.08
N ALA A 298 -9.19 -18.64 -6.35
CA ALA A 298 -8.78 -19.88 -7.02
C ALA A 298 -7.45 -20.42 -6.46
N SER A 299 -6.48 -19.56 -6.15
CA SER A 299 -5.24 -20.01 -5.50
C SER A 299 -5.47 -20.48 -4.07
N THR A 300 -6.41 -19.86 -3.34
CA THR A 300 -6.81 -20.34 -2.01
C THR A 300 -7.47 -21.72 -2.07
N LEU A 301 -8.35 -21.94 -3.05
CA LEU A 301 -8.96 -23.25 -3.30
C LEU A 301 -7.93 -24.30 -3.70
N ALA A 302 -7.03 -23.97 -4.62
CA ALA A 302 -5.97 -24.89 -5.04
C ALA A 302 -4.99 -25.22 -3.90
N PHE A 303 -4.73 -24.28 -2.98
CA PHE A 303 -3.92 -24.53 -1.79
C PHE A 303 -4.62 -25.50 -0.82
N GLN A 304 -5.91 -25.29 -0.53
CA GLN A 304 -6.69 -26.21 0.31
C GLN A 304 -6.86 -27.61 -0.32
N ALA A 305 -6.94 -27.68 -1.65
CA ALA A 305 -6.95 -28.94 -2.39
C ALA A 305 -5.57 -29.61 -2.49
N HIS A 306 -4.55 -29.09 -1.79
CA HIS A 306 -3.17 -29.56 -1.82
C HIS A 306 -2.51 -29.54 -3.21
N MET A 307 -3.05 -28.77 -4.16
CA MET A 307 -2.50 -28.60 -5.50
C MET A 307 -1.37 -27.55 -5.54
N LEU A 308 -1.35 -26.63 -4.58
CA LEU A 308 -0.30 -25.62 -4.43
C LEU A 308 0.48 -25.85 -3.14
N SER A 309 1.81 -25.75 -3.24
CA SER A 309 2.67 -25.64 -2.07
C SER A 309 2.64 -24.21 -1.50
N PRO A 310 3.12 -24.01 -0.25
CA PRO A 310 3.06 -22.72 0.43
C PRO A 310 3.63 -21.52 -0.34
N LEU A 311 4.75 -21.69 -1.04
CA LEU A 311 5.40 -20.58 -1.76
C LEU A 311 4.60 -20.11 -2.99
N PRO A 312 4.21 -20.98 -3.95
CA PRO A 312 3.27 -20.61 -5.00
C PRO A 312 1.95 -20.03 -4.49
N TYR A 313 1.40 -20.54 -3.38
CA TYR A 313 0.18 -19.99 -2.77
C TYR A 313 0.38 -18.54 -2.32
N MET A 314 1.47 -18.25 -1.61
CA MET A 314 1.79 -16.88 -1.19
C MET A 314 2.05 -15.96 -2.38
N ILE A 315 2.71 -16.43 -3.43
CA ILE A 315 2.95 -15.64 -4.66
C ILE A 315 1.63 -15.34 -5.38
N LEU A 316 0.78 -16.33 -5.61
CA LEU A 316 -0.46 -16.15 -6.37
C LEU A 316 -1.49 -15.30 -5.63
N THR A 317 -1.67 -15.53 -4.31
CA THR A 317 -2.55 -14.67 -3.51
C THR A 317 -2.01 -13.25 -3.40
N GLY A 318 -0.69 -13.09 -3.23
CA GLY A 318 -0.03 -11.78 -3.27
C GLY A 318 -0.26 -11.06 -4.59
N ALA A 319 0.00 -11.72 -5.72
CA ALA A 319 -0.21 -11.17 -7.05
C ALA A 319 -1.69 -10.80 -7.27
N GLY A 320 -2.63 -11.66 -6.87
CA GLY A 320 -4.06 -11.40 -6.99
C GLY A 320 -4.51 -10.16 -6.20
N LEU A 321 -4.04 -10.03 -4.96
CA LEU A 321 -4.30 -8.85 -4.14
C LEU A 321 -3.72 -7.58 -4.76
N TYR A 322 -2.48 -7.63 -5.27
CA TYR A 322 -1.84 -6.45 -5.85
C TYR A 322 -2.36 -6.06 -7.24
N PHE A 323 -2.84 -7.03 -8.03
CA PHE A 323 -3.60 -6.75 -9.24
C PHE A 323 -4.86 -5.96 -8.94
N ALA A 324 -5.61 -6.38 -7.91
CA ALA A 324 -6.84 -5.69 -7.53
C ALA A 324 -6.60 -4.37 -6.78
N TYR A 325 -5.57 -4.29 -5.95
CA TYR A 325 -5.30 -3.13 -5.11
C TYR A 325 -4.59 -1.98 -5.84
N THR A 326 -3.60 -2.27 -6.68
CA THR A 326 -2.72 -1.22 -7.21
C THR A 326 -3.38 -0.23 -8.19
N PRO A 327 -4.34 -0.63 -9.04
CA PRO A 327 -5.04 0.31 -9.93
C PRO A 327 -5.66 1.51 -9.19
N PHE A 328 -6.21 1.29 -7.98
CA PHE A 328 -6.80 2.34 -7.14
C PHE A 328 -5.80 3.44 -6.75
N ASN A 329 -4.54 3.06 -6.54
CA ASN A 329 -3.49 3.98 -6.10
C ASN A 329 -2.77 4.67 -7.27
N ALA A 330 -2.84 4.09 -8.48
CA ALA A 330 -2.05 4.53 -9.61
C ALA A 330 -2.85 5.34 -10.64
N MET A 331 -4.01 4.84 -11.09
CA MET A 331 -4.61 5.32 -12.34
C MET A 331 -6.14 5.21 -12.41
N LEU A 332 -6.78 4.40 -11.57
CA LEU A 332 -8.22 4.15 -11.64
C LEU A 332 -9.04 5.43 -11.51
N PHE A 333 -8.78 6.21 -10.45
CA PHE A 333 -9.54 7.44 -10.21
C PHE A 333 -9.27 8.52 -11.26
N ASP A 334 -8.03 8.64 -11.74
CA ASP A 334 -7.68 9.57 -12.82
C ASP A 334 -8.41 9.21 -14.12
N ARG A 335 -8.34 7.95 -14.56
CA ARG A 335 -9.00 7.48 -15.79
C ARG A 335 -10.52 7.51 -15.68
N MET A 336 -11.05 7.25 -14.49
CA MET A 336 -12.48 7.37 -14.23
C MET A 336 -12.97 8.81 -14.32
N ILE A 337 -12.28 9.77 -13.69
CA ILE A 337 -12.63 11.20 -13.78
C ILE A 337 -12.55 11.66 -15.24
N ALA A 338 -11.49 11.26 -15.95
CA ALA A 338 -11.32 11.58 -17.37
C ALA A 338 -12.45 10.97 -18.24
N ALA A 339 -12.89 9.74 -17.96
CA ALA A 339 -13.98 9.09 -18.67
C ALA A 339 -15.36 9.70 -18.38
N ILE A 340 -15.60 10.19 -17.15
CA ILE A 340 -16.84 10.88 -16.77
C ILE A 340 -16.93 12.29 -17.38
N GLY A 341 -15.79 12.89 -17.77
CA GLY A 341 -15.73 14.22 -18.39
C GLY A 341 -16.08 15.38 -17.45
N HIS A 342 -16.15 15.14 -16.13
CA HIS A 342 -16.40 16.17 -15.12
C HIS A 342 -15.10 16.54 -14.40
N ALA A 343 -14.94 17.82 -14.04
CA ALA A 343 -13.83 18.25 -13.21
C ALA A 343 -13.88 17.56 -11.84
N GLY A 344 -12.89 16.71 -11.57
CA GLY A 344 -12.74 15.98 -10.31
C GLY A 344 -11.27 15.87 -9.92
N ASN A 345 -10.99 15.69 -8.63
CA ASN A 345 -9.64 15.52 -8.12
C ASN A 345 -9.45 14.05 -7.69
N ALA A 346 -8.67 13.28 -8.47
CA ALA A 346 -8.37 11.88 -8.15
C ALA A 346 -7.68 11.74 -6.80
N GLY A 347 -6.85 12.70 -6.42
CA GLY A 347 -6.22 12.75 -5.10
C GLY A 347 -7.24 12.75 -3.97
N PHE A 348 -8.34 13.51 -4.07
CA PHE A 348 -9.40 13.49 -3.06
C PHE A 348 -10.01 12.08 -2.90
N LEU A 349 -10.27 11.40 -4.03
CA LEU A 349 -10.85 10.05 -4.00
C LEU A 349 -9.87 9.03 -3.42
N ILE A 350 -8.59 9.12 -3.77
CA ILE A 350 -7.52 8.31 -3.17
C ILE A 350 -7.46 8.54 -1.65
N TYR A 351 -7.50 9.79 -1.18
CA TYR A 351 -7.49 10.08 0.26
C TYR A 351 -8.69 9.47 1.00
N VAL A 352 -9.90 9.57 0.43
CA VAL A 352 -11.10 8.97 1.03
C VAL A 352 -10.96 7.44 1.07
N ALA A 353 -10.51 6.84 -0.03
CA ALA A 353 -10.30 5.41 -0.12
C ALA A 353 -9.24 4.92 0.88
N ASP A 354 -8.10 5.61 0.99
CA ASP A 354 -7.02 5.28 1.92
C ASP A 354 -7.46 5.39 3.39
N ALA A 355 -8.17 6.46 3.75
CA ALA A 355 -8.68 6.62 5.11
C ALA A 355 -9.66 5.49 5.49
N ALA A 356 -10.58 5.16 4.58
CA ALA A 356 -11.50 4.03 4.77
C ALA A 356 -10.74 2.70 4.80
N GLY A 357 -9.70 2.55 3.98
CA GLY A 357 -8.86 1.35 3.93
C GLY A 357 -8.14 1.08 5.24
N TYR A 358 -7.52 2.10 5.87
CA TYR A 358 -6.90 1.94 7.19
C TYR A 358 -7.92 1.59 8.27
N ALA A 359 -9.11 2.20 8.24
CA ALA A 359 -10.19 1.83 9.14
C ALA A 359 -10.62 0.37 8.93
N GLY A 360 -10.67 -0.10 7.68
CA GLY A 360 -10.90 -1.50 7.34
C GLY A 360 -9.83 -2.45 7.86
N SER A 361 -8.55 -2.11 7.72
CA SER A 361 -7.44 -2.90 8.24
C SER A 361 -7.49 -3.04 9.76
N VAL A 362 -7.76 -1.95 10.47
CA VAL A 362 -7.95 -1.97 11.93
C VAL A 362 -9.21 -2.78 12.28
N GLY A 363 -10.32 -2.57 11.58
CA GLY A 363 -11.57 -3.29 11.80
C GLY A 363 -11.44 -4.80 11.61
N LEU A 364 -10.75 -5.26 10.56
CA LEU A 364 -10.51 -6.67 10.30
C LEU A 364 -9.65 -7.29 11.42
N LEU A 365 -8.64 -6.55 11.89
CA LEU A 365 -7.77 -7.02 12.96
C LEU A 365 -8.48 -7.10 14.31
N LEU A 366 -9.33 -6.13 14.62
CA LEU A 366 -10.20 -6.16 15.80
C LEU A 366 -11.20 -7.31 15.70
N TYR A 367 -11.80 -7.55 14.53
CA TYR A 367 -12.68 -8.68 14.31
C TYR A 367 -11.95 -10.01 14.52
N ARG A 368 -10.74 -10.15 13.98
CA ARG A 368 -9.90 -11.32 14.24
C ARG A 368 -9.63 -11.51 15.74
N SER A 369 -9.31 -10.42 16.44
CA SER A 369 -8.88 -10.45 17.84
C SER A 369 -10.03 -10.75 18.82
N PHE A 370 -11.24 -10.26 18.55
CA PHE A 370 -12.38 -10.39 19.46
C PHE A 370 -13.49 -11.30 18.94
N GLY A 371 -13.76 -11.29 17.64
CA GLY A 371 -14.82 -12.07 16.99
C GLY A 371 -14.37 -13.46 16.55
N ALA A 372 -13.10 -13.64 16.18
CA ALA A 372 -12.54 -14.90 15.69
C ALA A 372 -11.28 -15.34 16.47
N ALA A 373 -11.18 -15.01 17.75
CA ALA A 373 -9.98 -15.19 18.58
C ALA A 373 -9.44 -16.63 18.64
N LYS A 374 -10.31 -17.63 18.43
CA LYS A 374 -9.96 -19.06 18.46
C LYS A 374 -9.46 -19.62 17.13
N VAL A 375 -9.60 -18.86 16.05
CA VAL A 375 -9.18 -19.27 14.71
C VAL A 375 -7.70 -18.94 14.55
N ASP A 376 -6.92 -19.91 14.08
CA ASP A 376 -5.52 -19.67 13.77
C ASP A 376 -5.37 -18.66 12.62
N TRP A 377 -4.19 -18.03 12.55
CA TRP A 377 -3.93 -16.96 11.59
C TRP A 377 -4.09 -17.40 10.13
N LEU A 378 -3.75 -18.64 9.79
CA LEU A 378 -3.82 -19.15 8.42
C LEU A 378 -5.26 -19.48 8.02
N SER A 379 -6.02 -20.17 8.87
CA SER A 379 -7.45 -20.44 8.62
C SER A 379 -8.24 -19.14 8.51
N PHE A 380 -7.98 -18.17 9.40
CA PHE A 380 -8.62 -16.85 9.31
C PHE A 380 -8.28 -16.14 7.99
N TYR A 381 -7.01 -16.19 7.55
CA TYR A 381 -6.60 -15.63 6.26
C TYR A 381 -7.34 -16.28 5.09
N ILE A 382 -7.46 -17.60 5.09
CA ILE A 382 -8.18 -18.37 4.06
C ILE A 382 -9.65 -17.95 3.98
N ASP A 383 -10.35 -17.87 5.12
CA ASP A 383 -11.76 -17.47 5.16
C ASP A 383 -11.96 -16.05 4.62
N VAL A 384 -11.11 -15.13 5.06
CA VAL A 384 -11.13 -13.73 4.61
C VAL A 384 -10.74 -13.62 3.13
N ALA A 385 -9.84 -14.47 2.63
CA ALA A 385 -9.47 -14.53 1.21
C ALA A 385 -10.65 -14.92 0.33
N TYR A 386 -11.43 -15.93 0.72
CA TYR A 386 -12.66 -16.28 0.00
C TYR A 386 -13.70 -15.18 0.05
N ALA A 387 -13.98 -14.65 1.25
CA ALA A 387 -14.96 -13.58 1.42
C ALA A 387 -14.58 -12.34 0.59
N THR A 388 -13.31 -11.95 0.63
CA THR A 388 -12.80 -10.80 -0.15
C THR A 388 -12.83 -11.08 -1.64
N SER A 389 -12.43 -12.27 -2.09
CA SER A 389 -12.50 -12.68 -3.50
C SER A 389 -13.91 -12.54 -4.05
N ILE A 390 -14.91 -13.11 -3.37
CA ILE A 390 -16.30 -13.07 -3.82
C ILE A 390 -16.84 -11.64 -3.78
N ALA A 391 -16.65 -10.93 -2.66
CA ALA A 391 -17.17 -9.58 -2.50
C ALA A 391 -16.55 -8.59 -3.52
N VAL A 392 -15.22 -8.62 -3.69
CA VAL A 392 -14.53 -7.76 -4.66
C VAL A 392 -14.95 -8.09 -6.09
N ALA A 393 -15.08 -9.36 -6.45
CA ALA A 393 -15.58 -9.75 -7.78
C ALA A 393 -16.98 -9.18 -8.05
N LEU A 394 -17.91 -9.36 -7.10
CA LEU A 394 -19.28 -8.83 -7.21
C LEU A 394 -19.30 -7.29 -7.30
N LEU A 395 -18.60 -6.60 -6.40
CA LEU A 395 -18.53 -5.14 -6.39
C LEU A 395 -17.91 -4.59 -7.69
N THR A 396 -16.90 -5.28 -8.22
CA THR A 396 -16.23 -4.89 -9.47
C THR A 396 -17.15 -5.08 -10.66
N VAL A 397 -17.87 -6.19 -10.75
CA VAL A 397 -18.84 -6.44 -11.83
C VAL A 397 -19.98 -5.42 -11.79
N LEU A 398 -20.52 -5.12 -10.60
CA LEU A 398 -21.56 -4.11 -10.42
C LEU A 398 -21.06 -2.70 -10.80
N SER A 399 -19.83 -2.35 -10.41
CA SER A 399 -19.19 -1.09 -10.79
C SER A 399 -18.97 -1.01 -12.30
N ALA A 400 -18.44 -2.06 -12.93
CA ALA A 400 -18.21 -2.11 -14.37
C ALA A 400 -19.53 -1.96 -15.15
N ALA A 401 -20.57 -2.69 -14.76
CA ALA A 401 -21.90 -2.58 -15.36
C ALA A 401 -22.46 -1.17 -15.24
N TYR A 402 -22.33 -0.55 -14.06
CA TYR A 402 -22.76 0.82 -13.84
C TYR A 402 -22.08 1.82 -14.79
N PHE A 403 -20.76 1.74 -14.94
CA PHE A 403 -20.02 2.63 -15.83
C PHE A 403 -20.34 2.38 -17.30
N PHE A 404 -20.45 1.11 -17.70
CA PHE A 404 -20.80 0.73 -19.06
C PHE A 404 -22.16 1.30 -19.48
N PHE A 405 -23.22 1.00 -18.72
CA PHE A 405 -24.58 1.43 -19.07
C PHE A 405 -24.79 2.95 -18.97
N ARG A 406 -24.08 3.64 -18.06
CA ARG A 406 -24.26 5.08 -17.87
C ARG A 406 -23.43 5.93 -18.84
N LEU A 407 -22.24 5.49 -19.22
CA LEU A 407 -21.40 6.21 -20.17
C LEU A 407 -21.88 6.01 -21.62
N GLU A 408 -22.41 4.83 -21.98
CA GLU A 408 -23.05 4.64 -23.29
C GLU A 408 -24.29 5.53 -23.47
N ARG A 409 -25.09 5.73 -22.42
CA ARG A 409 -26.26 6.63 -22.45
C ARG A 409 -25.91 8.11 -22.66
N HIS A 410 -24.69 8.53 -22.32
CA HIS A 410 -24.20 9.89 -22.59
C HIS A 410 -23.44 10.03 -23.91
N ALA A 411 -23.04 8.91 -24.54
CA ALA A 411 -22.35 8.89 -25.83
C ALA A 411 -23.30 8.88 -27.05
N GLN A 412 -24.61 8.67 -26.85
CA GLN A 412 -25.59 8.94 -27.89
C GLN A 412 -25.88 10.45 -27.93
N PRO A 413 -25.56 11.16 -29.03
CA PRO A 413 -26.07 12.51 -29.23
C PRO A 413 -27.59 12.42 -29.20
N ALA A 414 -28.24 13.39 -28.54
CA ALA A 414 -29.65 13.63 -28.75
C ALA A 414 -29.87 13.97 -30.24
N HIS A 415 -30.15 12.95 -31.05
CA HIS A 415 -30.85 13.12 -32.31
C HIS A 415 -32.31 13.35 -31.97
N ALA A 416 -32.63 14.61 -31.68
CA ALA A 416 -33.98 15.15 -31.74
C ALA A 416 -33.99 16.21 -32.85
#